data_AF-A0A7W0XDI0-F1
#
_entry.id   AF-A0A7W0XDI0-F1
#
_cell.length_a   1.000
_cell.length_b   1.000
_cell.length_c   1.000
_cell.angle_alpha   90.00
_cell.angle_beta   90.00
_cell.angle_gamma   90.00
#
_symmetry.space_group_name_H-M   'P 1'
#
loop_
_entity.id
_entity.type
_entity.pdbx_description
1 polymer ?
#
loop_
_entity_poly.entity_id
_entity_poly.type
_entity_poly.pdbx_seq_one_letter_code
_entity_poly.pdbx_strand_id
1 'polypeptide(L)'
;MDLVLEGGRLLQRDAEWAAAASEGRDLERILSFWTDDAVVLAPGLPAVIGKDALRRYVQGSMEIPGFGITWTSTEVTFSPDGNLAYLFSRNAVTMNGPNGTPSTTEGRAVTIWRRETDGEWRCAVDIWNADSAS
;
A
#
# COMPACT_ATOMS: atom_id res chain seq x y z
N MET A 1 -7.78 22.39 -10.02
CA MET A 1 -6.60 21.80 -9.35
C MET A 1 -5.52 21.63 -10.40
N ASP A 2 -4.28 21.98 -10.08
CA ASP A 2 -3.15 21.63 -10.94
C ASP A 2 -2.81 20.15 -10.70
N LEU A 3 -3.12 19.31 -11.69
CA LEU A 3 -2.96 17.86 -11.58
C LEU A 3 -1.49 17.41 -11.63
N VAL A 4 -0.58 18.23 -12.17
CA VAL A 4 0.85 17.91 -12.19
C VAL A 4 1.42 18.08 -10.79
N LEU A 5 1.13 19.23 -10.16
CA LEU A 5 1.53 19.48 -8.77
C LEU A 5 0.87 18.48 -7.81
N GLU A 6 -0.41 18.19 -8.01
CA GLU A 6 -1.13 17.22 -7.18
C GLU A 6 -0.59 15.79 -7.35
N GLY A 7 -0.22 15.41 -8.58
CA GLY A 7 0.43 14.12 -8.85
C GLY A 7 1.74 13.97 -8.08
N GLY A 8 2.56 15.03 -8.02
CA GLY A 8 3.77 15.05 -7.21
C GLY A 8 3.49 14.88 -5.72
N ARG A 9 2.44 15.52 -5.20
CA ARG A 9 2.03 15.35 -3.78
C ARG A 9 1.57 13.92 -3.48
N LEU A 10 0.80 13.32 -4.38
CA LEU A 10 0.32 11.95 -4.21
C LEU A 10 1.47 10.93 -4.28
N LEU A 11 2.42 11.08 -5.20
CA LEU A 11 3.62 10.24 -5.25
C LEU A 11 4.47 10.38 -3.99
N GLN A 12 4.63 11.61 -3.46
CA GLN A 12 5.33 11.83 -2.20
C GLN A 12 4.60 11.16 -1.03
N ARG A 13 3.27 11.22 -1.01
CA ARG A 13 2.44 10.57 0.02
C ARG A 13 2.56 9.04 -0.03
N ASP A 14 2.57 8.46 -1.23
CA ASP A 14 2.81 7.02 -1.42
C ASP A 14 4.22 6.61 -0.97
N ALA A 15 5.25 7.41 -1.27
CA ALA A 15 6.61 7.15 -0.82
C ALA A 15 6.77 7.23 0.71
N GLU A 16 6.07 8.16 1.37
CA GLU A 16 5.99 8.22 2.84
C GLU A 16 5.33 6.96 3.43
N TRP A 17 4.35 6.41 2.73
CA TRP A 17 3.70 5.17 3.14
C TRP A 17 4.65 3.98 3.01
N ALA A 18 5.36 3.88 1.89
CA ALA A 18 6.38 2.87 1.65
C ALA A 18 7.45 2.87 2.74
N ALA A 19 7.93 4.06 3.12
CA ALA A 19 8.88 4.21 4.21
C ALA A 19 8.29 3.75 5.56
N ALA A 20 7.08 4.19 5.91
CA ALA A 20 6.46 3.84 7.18
C ALA A 20 6.19 2.32 7.30
N ALA A 21 5.72 1.69 6.22
CA ALA A 21 5.46 0.26 6.17
C ALA A 21 6.75 -0.57 6.22
N SER A 22 7.81 -0.13 5.52
CA SER A 22 9.13 -0.76 5.55
C SER A 22 9.77 -0.70 6.93
N GLU A 23 9.61 0.43 7.64
CA GLU A 23 10.06 0.55 9.03
C GLU A 23 9.28 -0.38 9.97
N GLY A 24 7.98 -0.54 9.75
CA GLY A 24 7.15 -1.51 10.48
C GLY A 24 7.00 -1.26 11.99
N ARG A 25 7.21 -0.02 12.46
CA ARG A 25 7.21 0.33 13.90
C ARG A 25 6.02 1.16 14.37
N ASP A 26 5.37 1.90 13.48
CA ASP A 26 4.30 2.84 13.83
C ASP A 26 2.99 2.43 13.14
N LEU A 27 2.21 1.59 13.84
CA LEU A 27 0.96 1.05 13.35
C LEU A 27 -0.05 2.15 12.99
N GLU A 28 -0.19 3.18 13.83
CA GLU A 28 -1.17 4.24 13.60
C GLU A 28 -0.78 5.10 12.40
N ARG A 29 0.52 5.37 12.23
CA ARG A 29 1.03 6.04 11.03
C ARG A 29 0.77 5.22 9.77
N ILE A 30 1.08 3.91 9.77
CA ILE A 30 0.81 3.03 8.62
C ILE A 30 -0.69 3.00 8.30
N LEU A 31 -1.54 2.88 9.32
CA LEU A 31 -2.98 2.88 9.14
C LEU A 31 -3.48 4.22 8.59
N SER A 32 -2.86 5.36 8.92
CA SER A 32 -3.30 6.69 8.46
C SER A 32 -3.34 6.89 6.93
N PHE A 33 -2.64 6.04 6.18
CA PHE A 33 -2.59 6.11 4.72
C PHE A 33 -3.82 5.52 4.03
N TRP A 34 -4.60 4.68 4.72
CA TRP A 34 -5.85 4.16 4.17
C TRP A 34 -7.06 5.04 4.52
N THR A 35 -8.13 4.98 3.73
CA THR A 35 -9.45 5.47 4.15
C THR A 35 -10.04 4.55 5.22
N ASP A 36 -11.11 4.97 5.88
CA ASP A 36 -11.78 4.15 6.92
C ASP A 36 -12.52 2.94 6.33
N ASP A 37 -12.98 3.09 5.09
CA ASP A 37 -13.69 2.11 4.27
C ASP A 37 -12.78 1.34 3.30
N ALA A 38 -11.46 1.42 3.47
CA ALA A 38 -10.51 0.87 2.52
C ALA A 38 -10.62 -0.66 2.37
N VAL A 39 -10.34 -1.15 1.16
CA VAL A 39 -10.34 -2.58 0.81
C VAL A 39 -8.96 -3.00 0.35
N VAL A 40 -8.38 -4.02 1.02
CA VAL A 40 -7.14 -4.66 0.58
C VAL A 40 -7.43 -6.06 0.05
N LEU A 41 -6.91 -6.34 -1.15
CA LEU A 41 -7.02 -7.62 -1.84
C LEU A 41 -5.63 -8.27 -1.92
N ALA A 42 -5.18 -8.83 -0.80
CA ALA A 42 -3.89 -9.52 -0.73
C ALA A 42 -3.98 -10.94 -1.33
N PRO A 43 -2.90 -11.44 -1.97
CA PRO A 43 -2.86 -12.79 -2.52
C PRO A 43 -3.19 -13.88 -1.49
N GLY A 44 -4.06 -14.81 -1.86
CA GLY A 44 -4.39 -15.98 -1.05
C GLY A 44 -5.21 -15.70 0.21
N LEU A 45 -5.64 -14.45 0.43
CA LEU A 45 -6.46 -14.06 1.58
C LEU A 45 -7.85 -13.59 1.14
N PRO A 46 -8.89 -13.74 1.99
CA PRO A 46 -10.13 -12.99 1.82
C PRO A 46 -9.86 -11.47 1.81
N ALA A 47 -10.77 -10.71 1.19
CA ALA A 47 -10.69 -9.26 1.21
C ALA A 47 -10.67 -8.71 2.64
N VAL A 48 -9.72 -7.82 2.93
CA VAL A 48 -9.62 -7.09 4.19
C VAL A 48 -10.37 -5.78 4.02
N ILE A 49 -11.45 -5.60 4.78
CA ILE A 49 -12.38 -4.49 4.57
C ILE A 49 -12.48 -3.63 5.84
N GLY A 50 -12.17 -2.36 5.68
CA GLY A 50 -12.29 -1.34 6.72
C GLY A 50 -11.15 -1.33 7.73
N LYS A 51 -11.07 -0.23 8.48
CA LYS A 51 -9.93 0.10 9.34
C LYS A 51 -9.59 -0.94 10.40
N ASP A 52 -10.60 -1.53 11.02
CA ASP A 52 -10.41 -2.53 12.07
C ASP A 52 -9.82 -3.84 11.52
N ALA A 53 -10.22 -4.24 10.31
CA ALA A 53 -9.65 -5.41 9.65
C ALA A 53 -8.20 -5.11 9.21
N LEU A 54 -7.95 -3.91 8.68
CA LEU A 54 -6.61 -3.46 8.30
C LEU A 54 -5.65 -3.40 9.49
N ARG A 55 -6.10 -2.95 10.66
CA ARG A 55 -5.28 -2.97 11.88
C ARG A 55 -4.77 -4.38 12.18
N ARG A 56 -5.65 -5.38 12.15
CA ARG A 56 -5.27 -6.79 12.38
C ARG A 56 -4.35 -7.33 11.28
N TYR A 57 -4.60 -6.94 10.03
CA TYR A 57 -3.77 -7.33 8.89
C TYR A 57 -2.33 -6.81 9.03
N VAL A 58 -2.15 -5.52 9.38
CA VAL A 58 -0.83 -4.91 9.58
C VAL A 58 -0.14 -5.45 10.83
N GLN A 59 -0.86 -5.65 11.93
CA GLN A 59 -0.31 -6.27 13.14
C GLN A 59 0.18 -7.70 12.83
N GLY A 60 -0.62 -8.48 12.12
CA GLY A 60 -0.24 -9.82 11.70
C GLY A 60 1.02 -9.83 10.83
N SER A 61 1.21 -8.85 9.93
CA SER A 61 2.42 -8.76 9.13
C SER A 61 3.66 -8.42 9.96
N MET A 62 3.52 -7.57 10.98
CA MET A 62 4.63 -7.23 11.90
C MET A 62 5.09 -8.41 12.75
N GLU A 63 4.24 -9.42 12.95
CA GLU A 63 4.57 -10.64 13.70
C GLU A 63 5.25 -11.70 12.81
N ILE A 64 5.21 -11.57 11.48
CA ILE A 64 5.85 -12.51 10.55
C ILE A 64 7.38 -12.35 10.65
N PRO A 65 8.13 -13.42 10.99
CA PRO A 65 9.58 -13.36 11.07
C PRO A 65 10.21 -12.95 9.74
N GLY A 66 11.10 -11.94 9.79
CA GLY A 66 11.78 -11.43 8.60
C GLY A 66 10.87 -10.69 7.63
N PHE A 67 9.64 -10.32 8.05
CA PHE A 67 8.76 -9.51 7.23
C PHE A 67 9.39 -8.18 6.89
N GLY A 68 9.38 -7.84 5.60
CA GLY A 68 9.74 -6.53 5.09
C GLY A 68 9.01 -6.28 3.80
N ILE A 69 8.63 -5.03 3.57
CA ILE A 69 7.94 -4.64 2.35
C ILE A 69 8.51 -3.32 1.84
N THR A 70 8.73 -3.25 0.53
CA THR A 70 9.06 -2.02 -0.18
C THR A 70 8.22 -1.90 -1.43
N TRP A 71 7.94 -0.68 -1.86
CA TRP A 71 7.37 -0.42 -3.17
C TRP A 71 7.78 0.95 -3.70
N THR A 72 7.65 1.10 -5.01
CA THR A 72 7.86 2.36 -5.72
C THR A 72 6.78 2.52 -6.78
N SER A 73 6.18 3.71 -6.80
CA SER A 73 5.23 4.15 -7.84
C SER A 73 5.82 5.31 -8.63
N THR A 74 5.55 5.39 -9.92
CA THR A 74 6.13 6.43 -10.79
C THR A 74 5.11 7.28 -11.54
N GLU A 75 3.88 6.82 -11.65
CA GLU A 75 2.84 7.47 -12.44
C GLU A 75 1.52 7.52 -11.68
N VAL A 76 0.79 8.61 -11.87
CA VAL A 76 -0.53 8.87 -11.30
C VAL A 76 -1.50 9.14 -12.42
N THR A 77 -2.64 8.44 -12.42
CA THR A 77 -3.76 8.77 -13.31
C THR A 77 -4.95 9.24 -12.49
N PHE A 78 -5.43 10.45 -12.75
CA PHE A 78 -6.56 11.05 -12.05
C PHE A 78 -7.89 10.73 -12.73
N SER A 79 -8.96 10.68 -11.94
CA SER A 79 -10.34 10.81 -12.44
C SER A 79 -10.57 12.21 -13.03
N PRO A 80 -11.59 12.39 -13.91
CA PRO A 80 -11.86 13.70 -14.52
C PRO A 80 -12.14 14.82 -13.53
N ASP A 81 -12.68 14.51 -12.35
CA ASP A 81 -12.94 15.47 -11.27
C ASP A 81 -11.74 15.69 -10.33
N GLY A 82 -10.68 14.89 -10.49
CA GLY A 82 -9.46 14.95 -9.70
C GLY A 82 -9.58 14.40 -8.27
N ASN A 83 -10.72 13.82 -7.88
CA ASN A 83 -10.93 13.34 -6.50
C ASN A 83 -10.48 11.90 -6.26
N LEU A 84 -10.25 11.15 -7.34
CA LEU A 84 -9.68 9.81 -7.32
C LEU A 84 -8.42 9.77 -8.18
N ALA A 85 -7.52 8.88 -7.83
CA ALA A 85 -6.39 8.55 -8.67
C ALA A 85 -6.02 7.08 -8.52
N TYR A 86 -5.42 6.47 -9.54
CA TYR A 86 -4.75 5.18 -9.38
C TYR A 86 -3.27 5.29 -9.72
N LEU A 87 -2.49 4.43 -9.06
CA LEU A 87 -1.06 4.27 -9.24
C LEU A 87 -0.75 2.81 -9.51
N PHE A 88 0.26 2.57 -10.36
CA PHE A 88 0.91 1.28 -10.50
C PHE A 88 2.24 1.30 -9.75
N SER A 89 2.53 0.21 -9.05
CA SER A 89 3.76 0.10 -8.26
C SER A 89 4.46 -1.23 -8.53
N ARG A 90 5.78 -1.21 -8.41
CA ARG A 90 6.58 -2.43 -8.20
C ARG A 90 6.83 -2.59 -6.71
N ASN A 91 6.64 -3.79 -6.19
CA ASN A 91 6.83 -4.08 -4.78
C ASN A 91 7.68 -5.33 -4.58
N ALA A 92 8.35 -5.40 -3.42
CA ALA A 92 9.06 -6.58 -2.96
C ALA A 92 8.60 -6.90 -1.54
N VAL A 93 8.21 -8.15 -1.30
CA VAL A 93 7.83 -8.65 0.02
C VAL A 93 8.84 -9.71 0.44
N THR A 94 9.52 -9.48 1.55
CA THR A 94 10.44 -10.43 2.18
C THR A 94 9.76 -11.07 3.38
N MET A 95 9.94 -12.38 3.55
CA MET A 95 9.57 -13.11 4.76
C MET A 95 10.48 -14.33 4.94
N ASN A 96 10.66 -14.80 6.16
CA ASN A 96 11.43 -16.01 6.40
C ASN A 96 10.64 -17.25 5.93
N GLY A 97 11.28 -18.11 5.13
CA GLY A 97 10.75 -19.41 4.77
C GLY A 97 10.76 -20.41 5.94
N PRO A 98 10.27 -21.64 5.74
CA PRO A 98 10.18 -22.66 6.79
C PRO A 98 11.53 -23.02 7.45
N ASN A 99 12.64 -22.78 6.75
CA ASN A 99 14.00 -22.99 7.23
C ASN A 99 14.59 -21.76 7.96
N GLY A 100 13.80 -20.71 8.19
CA GLY A 100 14.23 -19.46 8.82
C GLY A 100 15.05 -18.53 7.91
N THR A 101 15.22 -18.87 6.63
CA THR A 101 15.98 -18.05 5.67
C THR A 101 15.06 -17.02 5.01
N PRO A 102 15.47 -15.74 4.89
CA PRO A 102 14.71 -14.74 4.16
C PRO A 102 14.48 -15.14 2.70
N SER A 103 13.25 -14.98 2.22
CA SER A 103 12.86 -15.15 0.83
C SER A 103 12.08 -13.91 0.39
N THR A 104 12.50 -13.33 -0.74
CA THR A 104 11.88 -12.15 -1.31
C THR A 104 11.04 -12.54 -2.53
N THR A 105 9.81 -12.05 -2.56
CA THR A 105 8.88 -12.16 -3.68
C THR A 105 8.70 -10.79 -4.32
N GLU A 106 9.12 -10.66 -5.57
CA GLU A 106 8.86 -9.47 -6.39
C GLU A 106 7.42 -9.48 -6.91
N GLY A 107 6.86 -8.29 -7.08
CA GLY A 107 5.47 -8.15 -7.50
C GLY A 107 5.13 -6.81 -8.11
N ARG A 108 3.82 -6.62 -8.25
CA ARG A 108 3.20 -5.39 -8.71
C ARG A 108 1.90 -5.12 -7.96
N ALA A 109 1.58 -3.85 -7.83
CA ALA A 109 0.37 -3.38 -7.16
C ALA A 109 -0.39 -2.36 -8.00
N VAL A 110 -1.68 -2.25 -7.71
CA VAL A 110 -2.53 -1.12 -8.06
C VAL A 110 -3.13 -0.58 -6.79
N THR A 111 -2.93 0.71 -6.54
CA THR A 111 -3.60 1.42 -5.46
C THR A 111 -4.52 2.48 -6.03
N ILE A 112 -5.76 2.55 -5.54
CA ILE A 112 -6.71 3.63 -5.81
C ILE A 112 -6.74 4.52 -4.58
N TRP A 113 -6.42 5.79 -4.79
CA TRP A 113 -6.41 6.83 -3.78
C TRP A 113 -7.63 7.73 -3.95
N ARG A 114 -8.19 8.15 -2.83
CA ARG A 114 -9.26 9.14 -2.74
C ARG A 114 -8.75 10.35 -1.98
N ARG A 115 -9.05 11.54 -2.49
CA ARG A 115 -8.84 12.78 -1.77
C ARG A 115 -10.00 12.98 -0.82
N GLU A 116 -9.71 12.98 0.46
CA GLU A 116 -10.72 13.14 1.51
C GLU A 116 -11.08 14.62 1.70
N THR A 117 -12.12 14.88 2.49
CA THR A 117 -12.66 16.24 2.72
C THR A 117 -11.68 17.18 3.43
N ASP A 118 -10.70 16.63 4.15
CA ASP A 118 -9.59 17.38 4.75
C ASP A 118 -8.48 17.73 3.74
N GLY A 119 -8.64 17.30 2.48
CA GLY A 119 -7.71 17.56 1.39
C GLY A 119 -6.56 16.57 1.30
N GLU A 120 -6.47 15.60 2.21
CA GLU A 120 -5.43 14.56 2.23
C GLU A 120 -5.79 13.39 1.33
N TRP A 121 -4.77 12.82 0.70
CA TRP A 121 -4.92 11.58 -0.07
C TRP A 121 -4.80 10.36 0.84
N ARG A 122 -5.76 9.46 0.69
CA ARG A 122 -5.76 8.16 1.38
C ARG A 122 -6.13 7.04 0.41
N CYS A 123 -5.45 5.90 0.54
CA CYS A 123 -5.68 4.71 -0.27
C CYS A 123 -7.04 4.09 0.11
N ALA A 124 -7.94 3.95 -0.87
CA ALA A 124 -9.25 3.36 -0.71
C ALA A 124 -9.29 1.90 -1.19
N VAL A 125 -8.46 1.55 -2.19
CA VAL A 125 -8.33 0.16 -2.67
C VAL A 125 -6.86 -0.14 -2.91
N ASP A 126 -6.39 -1.27 -2.39
CA ASP A 126 -5.04 -1.76 -2.62
C ASP A 126 -5.11 -3.24 -3.01
N ILE A 127 -4.56 -3.56 -4.18
CA ILE A 127 -4.41 -4.92 -4.67
C ILE A 127 -2.99 -5.12 -5.16
N TRP A 128 -2.40 -6.24 -4.79
CA TRP A 128 -1.09 -6.63 -5.27
C TRP A 128 -1.04 -8.11 -5.61
N ASN A 129 -0.12 -8.48 -6.49
CA ASN A 129 0.19 -9.87 -6.82
C ASN A 129 1.69 -10.04 -7.03
N ALA A 130 2.15 -11.29 -6.84
CA ALA A 130 3.50 -11.67 -7.22
C ALA A 130 3.64 -11.60 -8.75
N ASP A 131 4.82 -11.22 -9.21
CA ASP A 131 5.17 -11.44 -10.61
C ASP A 131 5.20 -12.96 -10.86
N SER A 132 4.86 -13.36 -12.08
CA SER A 132 5.00 -14.75 -12.49
C SER A 132 6.47 -15.14 -12.34
N ALA A 133 6.74 -16.22 -11.60
CA ALA A 133 8.06 -16.83 -11.59
C ALA A 133 8.44 -17.15 -13.04
N SER A 134 9.53 -16.54 -13.51
CA SER A 134 10.14 -16.90 -14.78
C SER A 134 10.69 -18.32 -14.74
#